data_AF-A0AAU8N6X1-F1
#
_entry.id   AF-A0AAU8N6X1-F1
#
_cell.length_a   1.000
_cell.length_b   1.000
_cell.length_c   1.000
_cell.angle_alpha   90.00
_cell.angle_beta   90.00
_cell.angle_gamma   90.00
#
_symmetry.space_group_name_H-M   'P 1'
#
loop_
_entity.id
_entity.type
_entity.pdbx_description
1 polymer ?
#
loop_
_entity_poly.entity_id
_entity_poly.type
_entity_poly.pdbx_seq_one_letter_code
_entity_poly.pdbx_strand_id
1 'polypeptide(L)'
;METNKSINAINSFQSVYDKYFKALTEYMMGEFGEEHEYKFSHPTLFELSIQLKAEFYSMPEELRNRLLTLNFETFLHCNNQVDFFSFRIFLSKKNRFEKLATIAERVDAEVKTAIQFLEKDIFHEYEKLPVINHNFYRDYYINTDLFSELENEKQEDRTDVSMLEPKDPEGEPSNEDKIESKNLFTEYNESLKKGEELLSNTNNFVDKLKYSVVILKEFFKLFN
;
A
#
# COMPACT_ATOMS: atom_id res chain seq x y z
N MET A 1 -2.35 -11.47 31.53
CA MET A 1 -1.90 -10.08 31.23
C MET A 1 -1.26 -10.01 29.83
N GLU A 2 -0.55 -11.07 29.40
CA GLU A 2 -0.01 -11.19 28.04
C GLU A 2 -1.08 -11.37 26.96
N THR A 3 -2.13 -12.18 27.19
CA THR A 3 -3.21 -12.39 26.22
C THR A 3 -3.91 -11.09 25.80
N ASN A 4 -4.24 -10.22 26.76
CA ASN A 4 -4.85 -8.92 26.47
C ASN A 4 -3.91 -7.99 25.69
N LYS A 5 -2.60 -8.07 25.94
CA LYS A 5 -1.60 -7.30 25.20
C LYS A 5 -1.52 -7.79 23.75
N SER A 6 -1.50 -9.11 23.53
CA SER A 6 -1.49 -9.71 22.20
C SER A 6 -2.75 -9.41 21.41
N ILE A 7 -3.93 -9.53 22.04
CA ILE A 7 -5.22 -9.17 21.41
C ILE A 7 -5.23 -7.70 21.02
N ASN A 8 -4.76 -6.80 21.88
CA ASN A 8 -4.69 -5.38 21.56
C ASN A 8 -3.74 -5.08 20.39
N ALA A 9 -2.59 -5.75 20.33
CA ALA A 9 -1.64 -5.61 19.23
C ALA A 9 -2.24 -6.10 17.90
N ILE A 10 -2.94 -7.24 17.91
CA ILE A 10 -3.62 -7.77 16.73
C ILE A 10 -4.75 -6.85 16.26
N ASN A 11 -5.54 -6.31 17.20
CA ASN A 11 -6.61 -5.36 16.87
C ASN A 11 -6.05 -4.04 16.30
N SER A 12 -4.92 -3.58 16.81
CA SER A 12 -4.20 -2.41 16.28
C SER A 12 -3.72 -2.65 14.86
N PHE A 13 -3.07 -3.80 14.62
CA PHE A 13 -2.70 -4.26 13.29
C PHE A 13 -3.89 -4.31 12.33
N GLN A 14 -4.99 -4.98 12.71
CA GLN A 14 -6.18 -5.09 11.85
C GLN A 14 -6.73 -3.71 11.48
N SER A 15 -6.84 -2.79 12.45
CA SER A 15 -7.31 -1.42 12.21
C SER A 15 -6.45 -0.66 11.21
N VAL A 16 -5.12 -0.80 11.29
CA VAL A 16 -4.19 -0.18 10.33
C VAL A 16 -4.25 -0.88 8.99
N TYR A 17 -4.33 -2.21 8.97
CA TYR A 17 -4.42 -3.02 7.76
C TYR A 17 -5.68 -2.71 6.96
N ASP A 18 -6.85 -2.62 7.60
CA ASP A 18 -8.12 -2.29 6.95
C ASP A 18 -8.06 -0.90 6.29
N LYS A 19 -7.52 0.09 7.01
CA LYS A 19 -7.34 1.46 6.47
C LYS A 19 -6.35 1.47 5.31
N TYR A 20 -5.23 0.76 5.46
CA TYR A 20 -4.21 0.62 4.44
C TYR A 20 -4.79 -0.03 3.18
N PHE A 21 -5.47 -1.16 3.31
CA PHE A 21 -6.00 -1.93 2.18
C PHE A 21 -7.12 -1.16 1.46
N LYS A 22 -7.95 -0.44 2.21
CA LYS A 22 -8.92 0.50 1.65
C LYS A 22 -8.22 1.59 0.81
N ALA A 23 -7.26 2.29 1.39
CA ALA A 23 -6.49 3.34 0.69
C ALA A 23 -5.74 2.80 -0.54
N LEU A 24 -5.22 1.57 -0.46
CA LEU A 24 -4.59 0.88 -1.56
C LEU A 24 -5.60 0.62 -2.68
N THR A 25 -6.78 0.10 -2.35
CA THR A 25 -7.85 -0.15 -3.33
C THR A 25 -8.33 1.14 -3.99
N GLU A 26 -8.53 2.20 -3.22
CA GLU A 26 -8.87 3.53 -3.71
C GLU A 26 -7.79 4.08 -4.67
N TYR A 27 -6.51 3.88 -4.34
CA TYR A 27 -5.40 4.23 -5.22
C TYR A 27 -5.37 3.44 -6.53
N MET A 28 -5.67 2.14 -6.47
CA MET A 28 -5.74 1.27 -7.65
C MET A 28 -6.94 1.63 -8.54
N MET A 29 -8.07 2.02 -7.94
CA MET A 29 -9.22 2.54 -8.67
C MET A 29 -8.90 3.83 -9.44
N GLY A 30 -7.88 4.58 -9.00
CA GLY A 30 -7.36 5.76 -9.68
C GLY A 30 -6.88 5.52 -11.11
N GLU A 31 -6.67 4.27 -11.53
CA GLU A 31 -6.36 3.93 -12.92
C GLU A 31 -7.60 3.99 -13.84
N PHE A 32 -8.80 3.82 -13.30
CA PHE A 32 -10.04 3.66 -14.09
C PHE A 32 -10.75 4.98 -14.45
N GLY A 33 -10.02 6.11 -14.50
CA GLY A 33 -10.58 7.40 -14.94
C GLY A 33 -9.54 8.50 -15.09
N GLU A 34 -9.66 9.32 -16.14
CA GLU A 34 -8.68 10.37 -16.43
C GLU A 34 -8.60 11.46 -15.33
N GLU A 35 -9.70 11.69 -14.60
CA GLU A 35 -9.83 12.70 -13.52
C GLU A 35 -10.01 12.09 -12.12
N HIS A 36 -9.62 10.84 -11.89
CA HIS A 36 -9.78 10.22 -10.57
C HIS A 36 -8.86 10.88 -9.53
N GLU A 37 -9.38 11.17 -8.33
CA GLU A 37 -8.66 11.89 -7.27
C GLU A 37 -7.33 11.22 -6.86
N TYR A 38 -7.27 9.90 -6.94
CA TYR A 38 -6.10 9.08 -6.62
C TYR A 38 -5.28 8.62 -7.84
N LYS A 39 -5.46 9.23 -9.01
CA LYS A 39 -4.73 8.86 -10.24
C LYS A 39 -3.22 8.85 -10.05
N PHE A 40 -2.66 9.80 -9.32
CA PHE A 40 -1.21 9.91 -9.12
C PHE A 40 -0.75 9.45 -7.75
N SER A 41 -1.52 9.75 -6.69
CA SER A 41 -1.16 9.42 -5.32
C SER A 41 -2.38 9.32 -4.42
N HIS A 42 -2.30 8.51 -3.37
CA HIS A 42 -3.26 8.52 -2.27
C HIS A 42 -2.62 9.18 -1.03
N PRO A 43 -3.24 10.19 -0.42
CA PRO A 43 -2.59 11.06 0.57
C PRO A 43 -2.13 10.34 1.83
N THR A 44 -2.82 9.27 2.24
CA THR A 44 -2.52 8.52 3.47
C THR A 44 -1.81 7.18 3.23
N LEU A 45 -1.72 6.71 1.99
CA LEU A 45 -1.31 5.32 1.70
C LEU A 45 0.14 5.05 2.12
N PHE A 46 1.02 6.02 1.90
CA PHE A 46 2.41 5.94 2.31
C PHE A 46 2.57 5.88 3.84
N GLU A 47 1.94 6.80 4.57
CA GLU A 47 1.99 6.81 6.03
C GLU A 47 1.40 5.51 6.63
N LEU A 48 0.28 5.05 6.07
CA LEU A 48 -0.33 3.78 6.45
C LEU A 48 0.59 2.57 6.17
N SER A 49 1.42 2.61 5.12
CA SER A 49 2.35 1.52 4.83
C SER A 49 3.50 1.44 5.83
N ILE A 50 3.95 2.58 6.37
CA ILE A 50 4.92 2.62 7.46
C ILE A 50 4.29 2.08 8.75
N GLN A 51 3.08 2.57 9.08
CA GLN A 51 2.35 2.11 10.26
C GLN A 51 2.08 0.60 10.20
N LEU A 52 1.69 0.09 9.03
CA LEU A 52 1.43 -1.33 8.84
C LEU A 52 2.66 -2.19 9.16
N LYS A 53 3.87 -1.74 8.76
CA LYS A 53 5.12 -2.43 9.11
C LYS A 53 5.34 -2.44 10.63
N ALA A 54 5.15 -1.30 11.29
CA ALA A 54 5.34 -1.20 12.74
C ALA A 54 4.35 -2.08 13.52
N GLU A 55 3.08 -2.06 13.13
CA GLU A 55 2.05 -2.91 13.73
C GLU A 55 2.29 -4.38 13.44
N PHE A 56 2.75 -4.72 12.23
CA PHE A 56 3.12 -6.09 11.87
C PHE A 56 4.15 -6.66 12.84
N TYR A 57 5.22 -5.92 13.14
CA TYR A 57 6.25 -6.35 14.10
C TYR A 57 5.76 -6.38 15.55
N SER A 58 4.66 -5.70 15.88
CA SER A 58 4.10 -5.65 17.23
C SER A 58 3.22 -6.88 17.56
N MET A 59 2.79 -7.64 16.55
CA MET A 59 2.01 -8.87 16.72
C MET A 59 2.87 -10.05 17.24
N PRO A 60 2.26 -11.11 17.79
CA PRO A 60 2.96 -12.36 18.13
C PRO A 60 3.71 -12.97 16.94
N GLU A 61 4.88 -13.55 17.20
CA GLU A 61 5.78 -14.07 16.16
C GLU A 61 5.14 -15.20 15.36
N GLU A 62 4.40 -16.07 16.04
CA GLU A 62 3.69 -17.21 15.48
C GLU A 62 2.69 -16.76 14.40
N LEU A 63 1.97 -15.67 14.67
CA LEU A 63 1.05 -15.05 13.70
C LEU A 63 1.80 -14.39 12.55
N ARG A 64 2.87 -13.63 12.83
CA ARG A 64 3.68 -13.01 11.76
C ARG A 64 4.20 -14.05 10.78
N ASN A 65 4.75 -15.16 11.28
CA ASN A 65 5.29 -16.24 10.46
C ASN A 65 4.21 -16.85 9.57
N ARG A 66 3.01 -17.09 10.11
CA ARG A 66 1.89 -17.60 9.31
C ARG A 66 1.44 -16.59 8.26
N LEU A 67 1.36 -15.30 8.58
CA LEU A 67 1.03 -14.27 7.58
C LEU A 67 2.06 -14.21 6.44
N LEU A 68 3.35 -14.40 6.73
CA LEU A 68 4.38 -14.50 5.68
C LEU A 68 4.17 -15.73 4.78
N THR A 69 3.71 -16.87 5.32
CA THR A 69 3.33 -18.02 4.47
C THR A 69 2.13 -17.75 3.55
N LEU A 70 1.38 -16.67 3.83
CA LEU A 70 0.27 -16.20 2.99
C LEU A 70 0.70 -15.14 1.97
N ASN A 71 2.00 -14.84 1.89
CA ASN A 71 2.61 -13.82 1.04
C ASN A 71 2.24 -12.38 1.46
N PHE A 72 2.02 -12.16 2.75
CA PHE A 72 1.66 -10.85 3.31
C PHE A 72 2.73 -9.78 3.06
N GLU A 73 3.99 -10.17 2.88
CA GLU A 73 5.09 -9.30 2.48
C GLU A 73 4.81 -8.49 1.20
N THR A 74 3.89 -8.97 0.35
CA THR A 74 3.35 -8.20 -0.77
C THR A 74 2.79 -6.84 -0.34
N PHE A 75 2.27 -6.69 0.87
CA PHE A 75 1.79 -5.38 1.37
C PHE A 75 2.88 -4.55 2.07
N LEU A 76 4.03 -5.15 2.38
CA LEU A 76 5.09 -4.53 3.18
C LEU A 76 6.24 -3.97 2.34
N HIS A 77 6.27 -4.23 1.04
CA HIS A 77 7.42 -3.84 0.21
C HIS A 77 7.44 -2.35 -0.16
N CYS A 78 6.28 -1.70 -0.29
CA CYS A 78 6.21 -0.28 -0.61
C CYS A 78 6.53 0.60 0.61
N ASN A 79 7.42 1.57 0.45
CA ASN A 79 7.73 2.56 1.48
C ASN A 79 7.81 4.00 0.95
N ASN A 80 7.37 4.27 -0.27
CA ASN A 80 7.32 5.61 -0.84
C ASN A 80 6.33 5.63 -2.03
N GLN A 81 6.04 6.83 -2.55
CA GLN A 81 5.09 7.00 -3.66
C GLN A 81 5.53 6.30 -4.96
N VAL A 82 6.84 6.27 -5.24
CA VAL A 82 7.40 5.66 -6.46
C VAL A 82 7.23 4.15 -6.43
N ASP A 83 7.42 3.51 -5.28
CA ASP A 83 7.18 2.08 -5.10
C ASP A 83 5.71 1.75 -5.40
N PHE A 84 4.77 2.55 -4.87
CA PHE A 84 3.34 2.33 -5.12
C PHE A 84 2.97 2.51 -6.59
N PHE A 85 3.55 3.49 -7.26
CA PHE A 85 3.34 3.68 -8.69
C PHE A 85 3.83 2.47 -9.50
N SER A 86 5.04 2.00 -9.19
CA SER A 86 5.63 0.82 -9.83
C SER A 86 4.80 -0.44 -9.56
N PHE A 87 4.37 -0.61 -8.31
CA PHE A 87 3.54 -1.74 -7.89
C PHE A 87 2.18 -1.74 -8.60
N ARG A 88 1.54 -0.57 -8.75
CA ARG A 88 0.30 -0.46 -9.54
C ARG A 88 0.52 -0.89 -10.98
N ILE A 89 1.57 -0.39 -11.64
CA ILE A 89 1.90 -0.78 -13.02
C ILE A 89 2.07 -2.28 -13.15
N PHE A 90 2.80 -2.91 -12.22
CA PHE A 90 2.99 -4.36 -12.20
C PHE A 90 1.66 -5.12 -12.10
N LEU A 91 0.81 -4.74 -11.14
CA LEU A 91 -0.49 -5.39 -10.94
C LEU A 91 -1.38 -5.28 -12.16
N SER A 92 -1.41 -4.12 -12.82
CA SER A 92 -2.26 -3.85 -13.98
C SER A 92 -1.76 -4.58 -15.22
N LYS A 93 -0.45 -4.49 -15.53
CA LYS A 93 0.15 -5.18 -16.69
C LYS A 93 0.01 -6.70 -16.62
N LYS A 94 0.08 -7.28 -15.41
CA LYS A 94 0.04 -8.74 -15.20
C LYS A 94 -1.36 -9.25 -14.80
N ASN A 95 -2.37 -8.37 -14.74
CA ASN A 95 -3.72 -8.68 -14.28
C ASN A 95 -3.75 -9.42 -12.93
N ARG A 96 -3.07 -8.86 -11.92
CA ARG A 96 -2.83 -9.51 -10.61
C ARG A 96 -3.69 -8.96 -9.46
N PHE A 97 -4.61 -8.04 -9.73
CA PHE A 97 -5.50 -7.47 -8.72
C PHE A 97 -6.28 -8.53 -7.93
N GLU A 98 -6.84 -9.53 -8.61
CA GLU A 98 -7.58 -10.62 -7.96
C GLU A 98 -6.69 -11.43 -7.01
N LYS A 99 -5.41 -11.58 -7.34
CA LYS A 99 -4.45 -12.29 -6.51
C LYS A 99 -4.10 -11.47 -5.26
N LEU A 100 -3.94 -10.16 -5.40
CA LEU A 100 -3.76 -9.26 -4.26
C LEU A 100 -4.97 -9.31 -3.31
N ALA A 101 -6.20 -9.23 -3.86
CA ALA A 101 -7.42 -9.35 -3.08
C ALA A 101 -7.55 -10.72 -2.38
N THR A 102 -7.16 -11.80 -3.07
CA THR A 102 -7.11 -13.14 -2.48
C THR A 102 -6.18 -13.19 -1.26
N ILE A 103 -4.99 -12.59 -1.35
CA ILE A 103 -4.05 -12.55 -0.22
C ILE A 103 -4.69 -11.78 0.94
N ALA A 104 -5.35 -10.64 0.65
CA ALA A 104 -6.00 -9.84 1.68
C ALA A 104 -7.07 -10.60 2.47
N GLU A 105 -7.97 -11.30 1.76
CA GLU A 105 -9.00 -12.14 2.39
C GLU A 105 -8.40 -13.25 3.26
N ARG A 106 -7.28 -13.85 2.83
CA ARG A 106 -6.59 -14.88 3.60
C ARG A 106 -5.96 -14.33 4.87
N VAL A 107 -5.36 -13.14 4.79
CA VAL A 107 -4.77 -12.45 5.95
C VAL A 107 -5.84 -12.16 6.99
N ASP A 108 -6.98 -11.60 6.55
CA ASP A 108 -8.11 -11.31 7.45
C ASP A 108 -8.65 -12.58 8.13
N ALA A 109 -8.80 -13.68 7.38
CA ALA A 109 -9.21 -14.96 7.95
C ALA A 109 -8.21 -15.53 8.97
N GLU A 110 -6.90 -15.40 8.72
CA GLU A 110 -5.86 -15.90 9.61
C GLU A 110 -5.77 -15.06 10.90
N VAL A 111 -5.89 -13.72 10.79
CA VAL A 111 -5.97 -12.83 11.95
C VAL A 111 -7.18 -13.17 12.83
N LYS A 112 -8.36 -13.35 12.24
CA LYS A 112 -9.57 -13.80 12.96
C LYS A 112 -9.35 -15.13 13.66
N THR A 113 -8.65 -16.06 13.02
CA THR A 113 -8.29 -17.36 13.62
C THR A 113 -7.38 -17.17 14.84
N ALA A 114 -6.35 -16.34 14.74
CA ALA A 114 -5.46 -16.05 15.86
C ALA A 114 -6.20 -15.45 17.07
N ILE A 115 -7.11 -14.51 16.83
CA ILE A 115 -7.96 -13.93 17.88
C ILE A 115 -8.78 -15.02 18.56
N GLN A 116 -9.41 -15.91 17.80
CA GLN A 116 -10.18 -17.04 18.35
C GLN A 116 -9.34 -17.98 19.22
N PHE A 117 -8.07 -18.21 18.85
CA PHE A 117 -7.15 -19.03 19.65
C PHE A 117 -6.75 -18.33 20.96
N LEU A 118 -6.53 -17.01 20.92
CA LEU A 118 -6.23 -16.20 22.10
C LEU A 118 -7.43 -16.12 23.06
N GLU A 119 -8.64 -15.90 22.54
CA GLU A 119 -9.87 -15.86 23.33
C GLU A 119 -10.16 -17.18 24.04
N LYS A 120 -9.77 -18.30 23.43
CA LYS A 120 -9.91 -19.66 23.98
C LYS A 120 -8.74 -20.11 24.86
N ASP A 121 -7.72 -19.26 25.05
CA ASP A 121 -6.50 -19.56 25.81
C ASP A 121 -5.74 -20.81 25.30
N ILE A 122 -5.80 -21.06 23.99
CA ILE A 122 -5.14 -22.20 23.31
C ILE A 122 -4.09 -21.74 22.29
N PHE A 123 -3.62 -20.49 22.40
CA PHE A 123 -2.67 -19.92 21.44
C PHE A 123 -1.33 -20.67 21.36
N HIS A 124 -0.95 -21.39 22.41
CA HIS A 124 0.23 -22.28 22.40
C HIS A 124 0.14 -23.44 21.39
N GLU A 125 -1.07 -23.77 20.91
CA GLU A 125 -1.30 -24.78 19.87
C GLU A 125 -1.38 -24.16 18.46
N TYR A 126 -1.33 -22.83 18.35
CA TYR A 126 -1.58 -22.11 17.10
C TYR A 126 -0.57 -22.46 15.99
N GLU A 127 0.71 -22.65 16.33
CA GLU A 127 1.73 -23.09 15.37
C GLU A 127 1.48 -24.51 14.83
N LYS A 128 0.74 -25.34 15.56
CA LYS A 128 0.44 -26.72 15.14
C LYS A 128 -0.70 -26.79 14.11
N LEU A 129 -1.32 -25.65 13.79
CA LEU A 129 -2.31 -25.59 12.72
C LEU A 129 -1.70 -26.04 11.40
N PRO A 130 -2.38 -26.92 10.64
CA PRO A 130 -1.87 -27.38 9.36
C PRO A 130 -1.67 -26.21 8.41
N VAL A 131 -0.58 -26.25 7.64
CA VAL A 131 -0.34 -25.29 6.56
C VAL A 131 -1.37 -25.54 5.47
N ILE A 132 -2.19 -24.52 5.18
CA ILE A 132 -3.25 -24.63 4.18
C ILE A 132 -2.62 -24.55 2.80
N ASN A 133 -2.83 -25.58 1.97
CA ASN A 133 -2.47 -25.50 0.56
C ASN A 133 -3.48 -24.63 -0.19
N HIS A 134 -3.17 -23.34 -0.24
CA HIS A 134 -3.97 -22.34 -0.91
C HIS A 134 -4.07 -22.47 -2.43
N ASN A 135 -3.25 -23.33 -3.01
CA ASN A 135 -3.21 -23.61 -4.45
C ASN A 135 -4.01 -24.86 -4.82
N PHE A 136 -4.65 -25.53 -3.84
CA PHE A 136 -5.38 -26.77 -4.06
C PHE A 136 -6.49 -26.67 -5.12
N TYR A 137 -7.13 -25.51 -5.26
CA TYR A 137 -8.22 -25.28 -6.22
C TYR A 137 -7.81 -24.46 -7.46
N ARG A 138 -6.51 -24.14 -7.64
CA ARG A 138 -6.03 -23.34 -8.78
C ARG A 138 -5.27 -24.22 -9.75
N ASP A 139 -5.59 -24.10 -11.04
CA ASP A 139 -4.87 -24.80 -12.11
C ASP A 139 -3.37 -24.46 -12.09
N TYR A 140 -2.55 -25.49 -12.24
CA TYR A 140 -1.09 -25.51 -12.02
C TYR A 140 -0.27 -24.45 -12.78
N TYR A 141 -0.84 -23.77 -13.78
CA TYR A 141 -0.10 -22.94 -14.74
C TYR A 141 0.11 -21.48 -14.30
N ILE A 142 -0.49 -21.00 -13.21
CA ILE A 142 -0.35 -19.60 -12.74
C ILE A 142 -0.04 -19.56 -11.23
N ASN A 143 0.94 -20.36 -10.81
CA ASN A 143 1.22 -20.65 -9.41
C ASN A 143 2.52 -20.04 -8.87
N THR A 144 2.98 -18.95 -9.47
CA THR A 144 4.06 -18.15 -8.88
C THR A 144 3.55 -17.39 -7.67
N ASP A 145 4.38 -17.08 -6.69
CA ASP A 145 4.05 -16.16 -5.60
C ASP A 145 4.07 -14.71 -6.13
N LEU A 146 3.13 -13.86 -5.69
CA LEU A 146 3.04 -12.47 -6.14
C LEU A 146 4.25 -11.64 -5.72
N PHE A 147 4.80 -11.91 -4.52
CA PHE A 147 5.99 -11.21 -4.05
C PHE A 147 7.23 -11.66 -4.84
N SER A 148 7.39 -12.96 -5.04
CA SER A 148 8.43 -13.52 -5.90
C SER A 148 8.38 -12.97 -7.35
N GLU A 149 7.18 -12.81 -7.93
CA GLU A 149 7.02 -12.18 -9.26
C GLU A 149 7.53 -10.74 -9.27
N LEU A 150 7.22 -9.98 -8.22
CA LEU A 150 7.67 -8.60 -8.06
C LEU A 150 9.19 -8.49 -7.91
N GLU A 151 9.81 -9.41 -7.17
CA GLU A 151 11.28 -9.46 -7.00
C GLU A 151 12.00 -9.75 -8.32
N ASN A 152 11.46 -10.65 -9.14
CA ASN A 152 12.03 -10.99 -10.45
C ASN A 152 11.96 -9.81 -11.43
N GLU A 153 10.86 -9.02 -11.43
CA GLU A 153 10.74 -7.84 -12.29
C GLU A 153 11.81 -6.78 -11.97
N LYS A 154 12.14 -6.60 -10.68
CA LYS A 154 13.24 -5.72 -10.26
C LYS A 154 14.63 -6.20 -10.74
N GLN A 155 14.79 -7.48 -11.06
CA GLN A 155 16.04 -8.04 -11.55
C GLN A 155 16.14 -7.97 -13.08
N GLU A 156 15.05 -8.19 -13.81
CA GLU A 156 15.03 -8.12 -15.27
C GLU A 156 15.48 -6.73 -15.78
N ASP A 157 15.01 -5.64 -15.15
CA ASP A 157 15.41 -4.25 -15.47
C ASP A 157 16.90 -3.94 -15.18
N ARG A 158 17.62 -4.80 -14.42
CA ARG A 158 19.06 -4.64 -14.14
C ARG A 158 19.97 -5.38 -15.12
N THR A 159 19.43 -6.32 -15.89
CA THR A 159 20.24 -7.21 -16.73
C THR A 159 20.71 -6.54 -18.02
N ASP A 160 20.12 -5.41 -18.43
CA ASP A 160 20.50 -4.67 -19.64
C ASP A 160 21.65 -3.65 -19.47
N VAL A 161 22.27 -3.57 -18.29
CA VAL A 161 23.36 -2.61 -18.04
C VAL A 161 24.77 -3.24 -18.07
N SER A 162 24.90 -4.55 -18.37
CA SER A 162 26.21 -5.23 -18.28
C SER A 162 26.99 -5.40 -19.60
N MET A 163 26.56 -4.81 -20.73
CA MET A 163 27.32 -4.85 -21.99
C MET A 163 27.58 -3.48 -22.62
N LEU A 164 28.02 -2.50 -21.83
CA LEU A 164 28.65 -1.30 -22.38
C LEU A 164 30.13 -1.29 -22.02
N GLU A 165 30.93 -1.97 -22.86
CA GLU A 165 32.34 -1.63 -23.00
C GLU A 165 32.43 -0.14 -23.40
N PRO A 166 33.28 0.67 -22.74
CA PRO A 166 33.46 2.06 -23.12
C PRO A 166 34.17 2.12 -24.48
N LYS A 167 33.44 2.48 -25.53
CA LYS A 167 34.04 3.00 -26.77
C LYS A 167 34.18 4.51 -26.65
N ASP A 168 35.36 5.00 -27.00
CA ASP A 168 35.74 6.41 -27.01
C ASP A 168 34.76 7.30 -27.80
N PRO A 169 34.63 8.59 -27.45
CA PRO A 169 33.53 9.44 -27.86
C PRO A 169 33.89 10.26 -29.11
N GLU A 170 33.59 9.75 -30.31
CA GLU A 170 33.47 10.59 -31.50
C GLU A 170 32.25 10.16 -32.32
N GLY A 171 31.15 10.91 -32.16
CA GLY A 171 29.92 10.75 -32.93
C GLY A 171 28.85 11.71 -32.41
N GLU A 172 28.46 12.68 -33.24
CA GLU A 172 27.45 13.69 -32.94
C GLU A 172 26.12 13.06 -32.49
N PRO A 173 25.42 13.62 -31.47
CA PRO A 173 24.15 13.09 -31.04
C PRO A 173 23.06 13.42 -32.06
N SER A 174 22.48 12.38 -32.65
CA SER A 174 21.22 12.44 -33.39
C SER A 174 20.10 12.99 -32.50
N ASN A 175 19.30 13.89 -33.07
CA ASN A 175 18.42 14.82 -32.38
C ASN A 175 17.06 14.24 -31.90
N GLU A 176 16.92 12.94 -31.64
CA GLU A 176 15.59 12.33 -31.41
C GLU A 176 15.25 11.94 -29.96
N ASP A 177 16.19 11.86 -29.01
CA ASP A 177 15.90 11.38 -27.64
C ASP A 177 15.74 12.47 -26.56
N LYS A 178 15.34 13.69 -26.91
CA LYS A 178 15.25 14.82 -25.95
C LYS A 178 13.86 15.30 -25.56
N ILE A 179 12.78 14.64 -26.00
CA ILE A 179 11.44 15.24 -25.87
C ILE A 179 10.52 14.62 -24.77
N GLU A 180 10.69 13.38 -24.31
CA GLU A 180 9.70 12.78 -23.39
C GLU A 180 10.03 12.82 -21.89
N SER A 181 11.31 12.76 -21.48
CA SER A 181 11.64 12.68 -20.04
C SER A 181 11.49 14.00 -19.28
N LYS A 182 11.54 15.15 -19.97
CA LYS A 182 11.38 16.48 -19.35
C LYS A 182 9.93 16.81 -18.98
N ASN A 183 8.94 16.18 -19.61
CA ASN A 183 7.53 16.48 -19.36
C ASN A 183 6.96 15.77 -18.13
N LEU A 184 7.33 14.51 -17.88
CA LEU A 184 6.79 13.74 -16.75
C LEU A 184 7.12 14.34 -15.37
N PHE A 185 8.36 14.78 -15.16
CA PHE A 185 8.75 15.41 -13.90
C PHE A 185 8.14 16.81 -13.70
N THR A 186 7.94 17.53 -14.80
CA THR A 186 7.30 18.85 -14.77
C THR A 186 5.82 18.70 -14.44
N GLU A 187 5.14 17.75 -15.07
CA GLU A 187 3.73 17.42 -14.85
C GLU A 187 3.48 16.85 -13.45
N TYR A 188 4.41 16.03 -12.93
CA TYR A 188 4.41 15.54 -11.55
C TYR A 188 4.57 16.68 -10.53
N ASN A 189 5.53 17.59 -10.74
CA ASN A 189 5.77 18.73 -9.85
C ASN A 189 4.62 19.75 -9.87
N GLU A 190 4.00 20.00 -11.03
CA GLU A 190 2.83 20.85 -11.14
C GLU A 190 1.61 20.24 -10.45
N SER A 191 1.45 18.92 -10.53
CA SER A 191 0.35 18.20 -9.88
C SER A 191 0.54 18.09 -8.37
N LEU A 192 1.78 17.92 -7.89
CA LEU A 192 2.13 18.01 -6.46
C LEU A 192 1.81 19.40 -5.90
N LYS A 193 2.19 20.46 -6.62
CA LYS A 193 1.84 21.83 -6.25
C LYS A 193 0.33 22.05 -6.20
N LYS A 194 -0.42 21.52 -7.16
CA LYS A 194 -1.90 21.56 -7.14
C LYS A 194 -2.47 20.80 -5.94
N GLY A 195 -1.90 19.64 -5.58
CA GLY A 195 -2.29 18.88 -4.39
C GLY A 195 -2.03 19.64 -3.09
N GLU A 196 -0.84 20.25 -2.95
CA GLU A 196 -0.49 21.10 -1.81
C GLU A 196 -1.37 22.35 -1.73
N GLU A 197 -1.69 22.96 -2.87
CA GLU A 197 -2.56 24.14 -2.95
C GLU A 197 -4.01 23.79 -2.59
N LEU A 198 -4.52 22.63 -3.01
CA LEU A 198 -5.84 22.11 -2.61
C LEU A 198 -5.90 21.81 -1.11
N LEU A 199 -4.84 21.22 -0.53
CA LEU A 199 -4.72 20.98 0.91
C LEU A 199 -4.63 22.28 1.71
N SER A 200 -3.89 23.28 1.21
CA SER A 200 -3.83 24.61 1.81
C SER A 200 -5.18 25.33 1.75
N ASN A 201 -5.90 25.20 0.64
CA ASN A 201 -7.24 25.75 0.47
C ASN A 201 -8.28 25.05 1.36
N THR A 202 -8.17 23.74 1.59
CA THR A 202 -9.04 23.03 2.54
C THR A 202 -8.73 23.41 3.98
N ASN A 203 -7.46 23.58 4.35
CA ASN A 203 -7.09 24.09 5.67
C ASN A 203 -7.61 25.53 5.90
N ASN A 204 -7.50 26.40 4.90
CA ASN A 204 -8.09 27.75 4.94
C ASN A 204 -9.64 27.72 5.04
N PHE A 205 -10.30 26.73 4.43
CA PHE A 205 -11.74 26.56 4.51
C PHE A 205 -12.18 26.05 5.89
N VAL A 206 -11.45 25.09 6.47
CA VAL A 206 -11.68 24.57 7.84
C VAL A 206 -11.44 25.65 8.89
N ASP A 207 -10.41 26.49 8.72
CA ASP A 207 -10.15 27.59 9.64
C ASP A 207 -11.18 28.72 9.50
N LYS A 208 -11.64 29.03 8.28
CA LYS A 208 -12.81 29.93 8.08
C LYS A 208 -14.09 29.36 8.70
N LEU A 209 -14.32 28.04 8.66
CA LEU A 209 -15.45 27.40 9.32
C LEU A 209 -15.36 27.48 10.84
N LYS A 210 -14.17 27.35 11.44
CA LYS A 210 -13.97 27.57 12.88
C LYS A 210 -14.36 28.99 13.30
N TYR A 211 -13.97 30.01 12.53
CA TYR A 211 -14.39 31.40 12.79
C TYR A 211 -15.91 31.59 12.62
N SER A 212 -16.51 30.94 11.63
CA SER A 212 -17.95 30.97 11.37
C SER A 212 -18.77 30.35 12.50
N VAL A 213 -18.30 29.24 13.07
CA VAL A 213 -18.93 28.55 14.21
C VAL A 213 -18.81 29.36 15.50
N VAL A 214 -17.73 30.11 15.68
CA VAL A 214 -17.57 31.06 16.81
C VAL A 214 -18.55 32.23 16.68
N ILE A 215 -18.69 32.81 15.49
CA ILE A 215 -19.66 33.90 15.22
C ILE A 215 -21.09 33.40 15.39
N LEU A 216 -21.44 32.20 14.92
CA LEU A 216 -22.76 31.59 15.11
C LEU A 216 -23.07 31.34 16.60
N LYS A 217 -22.10 30.91 17.41
CA LYS A 217 -22.27 30.73 18.85
C LYS A 217 -22.50 32.05 19.59
N GLU A 218 -21.82 33.12 19.20
CA GLU A 218 -22.05 34.46 19.76
C GLU A 218 -23.40 35.03 19.30
N PHE A 219 -23.84 34.75 18.07
CA PHE A 219 -25.17 35.13 17.57
C PHE A 219 -26.29 34.43 18.36
N PHE A 220 -26.16 33.14 18.67
CA PHE A 220 -27.16 32.40 19.46
C PHE A 220 -27.23 32.81 20.94
N LYS A 221 -26.18 33.43 21.50
CA LYS A 221 -26.23 34.03 22.85
C LYS A 221 -27.02 35.33 22.93
N LEU A 222 -27.25 36.00 21.81
CA LEU A 222 -28.03 37.25 21.76
C LEU A 222 -29.55 37.01 21.66
N PHE A 223 -29.97 35.76 21.42
CA PHE A 223 -31.38 35.37 21.25
C PHE A 223 -31.90 34.39 22.32
N ASN A 224 -31.11 34.15 23.39
CA ASN A 224 -31.52 33.50 24.64
C ASN A 224 -31.26 34.44 25.81
#